data_AF-A0A2G9S391-F1
#
_entry.id   AF-A0A2G9S391-F1
#
_cell.length_a   1.000
_cell.length_b   1.000
_cell.length_c   1.000
_cell.angle_alpha   90.00
_cell.angle_beta   90.00
_cell.angle_gamma   90.00
#
_symmetry.space_group_name_H-M   'P 1'
#
loop_
_entity.id
_entity.type
_entity.pdbx_description
1 polymer ?
#
loop_
_entity_poly.entity_id
_entity_poly.type
_entity_poly.pdbx_seq_one_letter_code
_entity_poly.pdbx_strand_id
1 'polypeptide(L)'
;MESEMSSDLEEELNALLSGGAAPLPDQYDMMSESPRPLKLRHNVCYIVVGVLLNEQDEVLMMQEAKAECLGTWYLPAGRLERGETLVDGLCREVKEETGLTCEPITLLAVEERGAAWVRFVFLAQHTGGSLKSPASADKESIQASWWDRVSPLPLRCRDILPLIKLALEYRNQPSHPYMLPLLYPSPFLILRMLLVCLTTPGELWVLQSASSPARLPTAVCATHGGSLLNPLRSLLQDPPKSYGILGVQHQGGDGADGVCLTVMGVFNGLKPPRVRVHSLSWVLMENEELKNSIEKATLLPLYS
;
A
#
# COMPACT_ATOMS: atom_id res chain seq x y z
N MET A 1 15.96 28.54 18.97
CA MET A 1 16.59 27.62 18.00
C MET A 1 16.05 26.20 18.14
N GLU A 2 15.65 25.73 19.33
CA GLU A 2 14.91 24.45 19.47
C GLU A 2 13.46 24.51 18.97
N SER A 3 12.85 25.70 18.85
CA SER A 3 11.43 25.88 18.49
C SER A 3 11.10 25.77 16.99
N GLU A 4 12.07 25.90 16.09
CA GLU A 4 11.86 25.75 14.63
C GLU A 4 12.07 24.30 14.16
N MET A 5 12.79 23.47 14.93
CA MET A 5 13.03 22.07 14.56
C MET A 5 11.82 21.15 14.80
N SER A 6 10.88 21.54 15.67
CA SER A 6 9.64 20.79 15.93
C SER A 6 8.64 20.94 14.78
N SER A 7 8.63 22.07 14.07
CA SER A 7 7.55 22.39 13.12
C SER A 7 7.57 21.52 11.87
N ASP A 8 8.72 21.25 11.26
CA ASP A 8 8.77 20.55 9.96
C ASP A 8 8.29 19.10 10.05
N LEU A 9 8.71 18.38 11.11
CA LEU A 9 8.24 17.02 11.36
C LEU A 9 6.74 17.02 11.66
N GLU A 10 6.27 17.98 12.48
CA GLU A 10 4.84 18.11 12.78
C GLU A 10 4.00 18.42 11.53
N GLU A 11 4.50 19.23 10.60
CA GLU A 11 3.87 19.49 9.31
C GLU A 11 3.79 18.21 8.45
N GLU A 12 4.88 17.44 8.34
CA GLU A 12 4.86 16.15 7.65
C GLU A 12 3.88 15.17 8.30
N LEU A 13 3.87 15.06 9.63
CA LEU A 13 2.96 14.21 10.38
C LEU A 13 1.50 14.61 10.16
N ASN A 14 1.18 15.91 10.24
CA ASN A 14 -0.15 16.43 9.99
C ASN A 14 -0.62 16.10 8.57
N ALA A 15 0.24 16.28 7.57
CA ALA A 15 -0.06 15.94 6.18
C ALA A 15 -0.38 14.45 6.03
N LEU A 16 0.44 13.56 6.59
CA LEU A 16 0.27 12.12 6.44
C LEU A 16 -0.91 11.55 7.24
N LEU A 17 -1.11 12.01 8.49
CA LEU A 17 -2.20 11.55 9.35
C LEU A 17 -3.58 12.05 8.89
N SER A 18 -3.62 13.16 8.15
CA SER A 18 -4.83 13.64 7.47
C SER A 18 -5.10 12.98 6.11
N GLY A 19 -4.26 12.01 5.70
CA GLY A 19 -4.40 11.29 4.43
C GLY A 19 -3.85 12.06 3.22
N GLY A 20 -3.04 13.09 3.45
CA GLY A 20 -2.32 13.84 2.44
C GLY A 20 -0.97 13.22 2.05
N ALA A 21 -0.29 13.86 1.10
CA ALA A 21 1.05 13.48 0.66
C ALA A 21 2.10 14.32 1.36
N ALA A 22 3.27 13.72 1.61
CA ALA A 22 4.46 14.44 2.02
C ALA A 22 5.56 14.31 0.98
N PRO A 23 6.39 15.36 0.78
CA PRO A 23 7.45 15.32 -0.20
C PRO A 23 8.49 14.24 0.12
N LEU A 24 9.07 13.65 -0.92
CA LEU A 24 10.21 12.75 -0.76
C LEU A 24 11.50 13.57 -0.67
N PRO A 25 12.48 13.13 0.13
CA PRO A 25 13.73 13.85 0.27
C PRO A 25 14.69 13.57 -0.89
N ASP A 26 15.64 14.49 -1.10
CA ASP A 26 16.74 14.31 -2.04
C ASP A 26 17.76 13.27 -1.56
N GLN A 27 17.90 13.12 -0.23
CA GLN A 27 18.79 12.15 0.40
C GLN A 27 18.03 11.27 1.39
N TYR A 28 18.16 9.95 1.23
CA TYR A 28 17.49 8.95 2.07
C TYR A 28 18.36 8.54 3.25
N ASP A 29 17.73 8.18 4.37
CA ASP A 29 18.42 7.75 5.60
C ASP A 29 19.06 6.38 5.45
N MET A 30 18.46 5.53 4.62
CA MET A 30 18.93 4.17 4.34
C MET A 30 18.84 3.91 2.85
N MET A 31 19.99 3.84 2.18
CA MET A 31 20.09 3.53 0.76
C MET A 31 21.40 2.81 0.45
N SER A 32 21.45 2.02 -0.61
CA SER A 32 22.72 1.51 -1.13
C SER A 32 23.53 2.64 -1.76
N GLU A 33 24.84 2.44 -1.92
CA GLU A 33 25.72 3.43 -2.58
C GLU A 33 25.31 3.76 -4.02
N SER A 34 24.62 2.83 -4.69
CA SER A 34 24.12 2.98 -6.06
C SER A 34 22.72 2.37 -6.20
N PRO A 35 21.65 3.07 -5.74
CA PRO A 35 20.30 2.57 -5.90
C PRO A 35 19.92 2.60 -7.37
N ARG A 36 19.32 1.50 -7.85
CA ARG A 36 18.84 1.42 -9.24
C ARG A 36 17.40 1.90 -9.29
N PRO A 37 17.06 2.89 -10.15
CA PRO A 37 15.68 3.27 -10.37
C PRO A 37 14.83 2.07 -10.78
N LEU A 38 13.60 2.04 -10.31
CA LEU A 38 12.63 1.04 -10.69
C LEU A 38 12.12 1.31 -12.09
N LYS A 39 11.87 0.20 -12.78
CA LYS A 39 11.30 0.14 -14.12
C LYS A 39 10.31 -0.99 -14.16
N LEU A 40 9.04 -0.67 -14.38
CA LEU A 40 7.98 -1.64 -14.52
C LEU A 40 8.32 -2.62 -15.64
N ARG A 41 8.00 -3.90 -15.39
CA ARG A 41 8.28 -5.04 -16.28
C ARG A 41 9.77 -5.33 -16.48
N HIS A 42 10.65 -4.72 -15.69
CA HIS A 42 12.10 -5.00 -15.74
C HIS A 42 12.64 -5.48 -14.39
N ASN A 43 12.58 -4.64 -13.36
CA ASN A 43 13.14 -4.94 -12.03
C ASN A 43 12.10 -4.82 -10.89
N VAL A 44 10.85 -4.53 -11.23
CA VAL A 44 9.71 -4.54 -10.32
C VAL A 44 8.44 -4.96 -11.05
N CYS A 45 7.53 -5.60 -10.31
CA CYS A 45 6.22 -6.05 -10.76
C CYS A 45 5.17 -5.56 -9.76
N TYR A 46 4.28 -4.68 -10.22
CA TYR A 46 3.10 -4.32 -9.45
C TYR A 46 1.87 -5.01 -10.03
N ILE A 47 1.05 -5.59 -9.15
CA ILE A 47 -0.22 -6.20 -9.48
C ILE A 47 -1.32 -5.33 -8.86
N VAL A 48 -2.37 -5.05 -9.63
CA VAL A 48 -3.59 -4.43 -9.12
C VAL A 48 -4.70 -5.47 -9.14
N VAL A 49 -5.53 -5.50 -8.10
CA VAL A 49 -6.68 -6.42 -7.97
C VAL A 49 -7.91 -5.62 -7.60
N GLY A 50 -9.01 -5.84 -8.31
CA GLY A 50 -10.31 -5.27 -7.98
C GLY A 50 -11.21 -6.28 -7.27
N VAL A 51 -11.66 -5.95 -6.06
CA VAL A 51 -12.83 -6.59 -5.45
C VAL A 51 -14.03 -5.68 -5.66
N LEU A 52 -14.96 -6.11 -6.51
CA LEU A 52 -16.22 -5.41 -6.72
C LEU A 52 -17.35 -6.26 -6.16
N LEU A 53 -18.24 -5.63 -5.43
CA LEU A 53 -19.39 -6.27 -4.81
C LEU A 53 -20.68 -5.58 -5.30
N ASN A 54 -21.67 -6.33 -5.76
CA ASN A 54 -22.98 -5.75 -6.12
C ASN A 54 -23.86 -5.54 -4.86
N GLU A 55 -25.11 -5.12 -5.03
CA GLU A 55 -26.05 -4.88 -3.92
C GLU A 55 -26.41 -6.14 -3.14
N GLN A 56 -26.20 -7.33 -3.71
CA GLN A 56 -26.45 -8.64 -3.10
C GLN A 56 -25.20 -9.26 -2.48
N ASP A 57 -24.10 -8.49 -2.35
CA ASP A 57 -22.79 -8.95 -1.91
C ASP A 57 -22.24 -10.13 -2.75
N GLU A 58 -22.64 -10.20 -4.01
CA GLU A 58 -22.00 -11.08 -4.99
C GLU A 58 -20.73 -10.41 -5.51
N VAL A 59 -19.73 -11.22 -5.82
CA VAL A 59 -18.39 -10.75 -6.21
C VAL A 59 -18.24 -10.77 -7.72
N LEU A 60 -17.71 -9.71 -8.31
CA LEU A 60 -17.36 -9.73 -9.73
C LEU A 60 -16.16 -10.66 -9.95
N MET A 61 -16.35 -11.67 -10.80
CA MET A 61 -15.36 -12.66 -11.17
C MET A 61 -15.16 -12.64 -12.68
N MET A 62 -13.92 -12.87 -13.13
CA MET A 62 -13.59 -13.10 -14.54
C MET A 62 -13.18 -14.57 -14.75
N GLN A 63 -13.41 -15.10 -15.95
CA GLN A 63 -12.99 -16.45 -16.34
C GLN A 63 -11.77 -16.38 -17.26
N GLU A 64 -10.70 -17.06 -16.85
CA GLU A 64 -9.39 -17.04 -17.50
C GLU A 64 -9.40 -17.64 -18.91
N ALA A 65 -8.79 -16.92 -19.86
CA ALA A 65 -8.57 -17.38 -21.23
C ALA A 65 -7.16 -17.96 -21.47
N LYS A 66 -6.25 -17.83 -20.50
CA LYS A 66 -4.85 -18.27 -20.60
C LYS A 66 -4.73 -19.79 -20.45
N ALA A 67 -3.89 -20.42 -21.28
CA ALA A 67 -3.81 -21.88 -21.39
C ALA A 67 -3.50 -22.59 -20.05
N GLU A 68 -2.65 -22.00 -19.22
CA GLU A 68 -2.21 -22.54 -17.93
C GLU A 68 -3.32 -22.59 -16.86
N CYS A 69 -4.38 -21.79 -17.02
CA CYS A 69 -5.48 -21.68 -16.07
C CYS A 69 -6.84 -21.56 -16.78
N LEU A 70 -6.93 -22.08 -18.00
CA LEU A 70 -8.08 -21.90 -18.89
C LEU A 70 -9.37 -22.36 -18.22
N GLY A 71 -10.39 -21.49 -18.24
CA GLY A 71 -11.71 -21.79 -17.69
C GLY A 71 -11.83 -21.71 -16.17
N THR A 72 -10.74 -21.46 -15.45
CA THR A 72 -10.79 -21.14 -14.01
C THR A 72 -11.17 -19.68 -13.79
N TRP A 73 -11.62 -19.35 -12.57
CA TRP A 73 -12.14 -18.03 -12.22
C TRP A 73 -11.25 -17.31 -11.22
N TYR A 74 -11.17 -15.98 -11.36
CA TYR A 74 -10.38 -15.13 -10.49
C TYR A 74 -11.04 -13.75 -10.33
N LEU A 75 -10.53 -12.95 -9.40
CA LEU A 75 -10.84 -11.53 -9.34
C LEU A 75 -10.21 -10.82 -10.55
N PRO A 76 -10.81 -9.72 -11.05
CA PRO A 76 -10.16 -8.88 -12.06
C PRO A 76 -8.80 -8.39 -11.56
N ALA A 77 -7.73 -8.75 -12.25
CA ALA A 77 -6.38 -8.54 -11.76
C ALA A 77 -5.31 -8.66 -12.84
N GLY A 78 -4.38 -7.72 -12.86
CA GLY A 78 -3.25 -7.81 -13.77
C GLY A 78 -2.08 -6.91 -13.40
N ARG A 79 -1.11 -6.89 -14.31
CA ARG A 79 0.17 -6.20 -14.10
C ARG A 79 0.01 -4.75 -14.51
N LEU A 80 0.48 -3.84 -13.67
CA LEU A 80 0.57 -2.44 -14.03
C LEU A 80 1.40 -2.24 -15.31
N GLU A 81 0.89 -1.45 -16.24
CA GLU A 81 1.63 -1.07 -17.44
C GLU A 81 2.50 0.18 -17.20
N ARG A 82 3.42 0.46 -18.13
CA ARG A 82 4.27 1.65 -18.02
C ARG A 82 3.43 2.90 -18.27
N GLY A 83 3.62 3.90 -17.42
CA GLY A 83 2.90 5.17 -17.54
C GLY A 83 1.55 5.20 -16.84
N GLU A 84 1.09 4.08 -16.28
CA GLU A 84 -0.17 4.01 -15.54
C GLU A 84 0.02 4.38 -14.06
N THR A 85 -0.96 5.08 -13.49
CA THR A 85 -1.13 5.09 -12.04
C THR A 85 -1.72 3.75 -11.59
N LEU A 86 -1.62 3.42 -10.30
CA LEU A 86 -2.27 2.23 -9.74
C LEU A 86 -3.78 2.21 -9.99
N VAL A 87 -4.43 3.38 -9.99
CA VAL A 87 -5.86 3.51 -10.25
C VAL A 87 -6.17 3.27 -11.73
N ASP A 88 -5.37 3.83 -12.65
CA ASP A 88 -5.55 3.60 -14.08
C ASP A 88 -5.41 2.12 -14.42
N GLY A 89 -4.39 1.47 -13.87
CA GLY A 89 -4.18 0.03 -14.04
C GLY A 89 -5.39 -0.78 -13.54
N LEU A 90 -5.91 -0.47 -12.35
CA LEU A 90 -7.09 -1.16 -11.82
C LEU A 90 -8.29 -1.03 -12.76
N CYS A 91 -8.59 0.20 -13.18
CA CYS A 91 -9.74 0.48 -14.04
C CYS A 91 -9.59 -0.17 -15.42
N ARG A 92 -8.37 -0.20 -15.99
CA ARG A 92 -8.09 -0.91 -17.24
C ARG A 92 -8.33 -2.41 -17.10
N GLU A 93 -7.73 -3.06 -16.11
CA GLU A 93 -7.87 -4.51 -15.90
C GLU A 93 -9.33 -4.91 -15.73
N VAL A 94 -10.10 -4.18 -14.90
CA VAL A 94 -11.54 -4.42 -14.75
C VAL A 94 -12.27 -4.28 -16.09
N LYS A 95 -11.93 -3.27 -16.89
CA LYS A 95 -12.57 -3.04 -18.19
C LYS A 95 -12.26 -4.13 -19.21
N GLU A 96 -11.00 -4.50 -19.35
CA GLU A 96 -10.53 -5.51 -20.30
C GLU A 96 -11.07 -6.90 -19.97
N GLU A 97 -11.03 -7.28 -18.69
CA GLU A 97 -11.38 -8.63 -18.24
C GLU A 97 -12.89 -8.82 -18.03
N THR A 98 -13.65 -7.76 -17.76
CA THR A 98 -15.07 -7.88 -17.39
C THR A 98 -16.04 -7.06 -18.22
N GLY A 99 -15.55 -6.13 -19.05
CA GLY A 99 -16.39 -5.22 -19.83
C GLY A 99 -17.01 -4.07 -19.02
N LEU A 100 -16.91 -4.11 -17.69
CA LEU A 100 -17.43 -3.09 -16.77
C LEU A 100 -16.43 -1.93 -16.58
N THR A 101 -16.93 -0.74 -16.28
CA THR A 101 -16.13 0.37 -15.75
C THR A 101 -16.30 0.43 -14.24
N CYS A 102 -15.26 0.87 -13.55
CA CYS A 102 -15.28 0.98 -12.10
C CYS A 102 -14.56 2.25 -11.61
N GLU A 103 -14.83 2.58 -10.35
CA GLU A 103 -14.05 3.56 -9.59
C GLU A 103 -13.58 2.91 -8.27
N PRO A 104 -12.32 3.10 -7.86
CA PRO A 104 -11.86 2.58 -6.58
C PRO A 104 -12.51 3.36 -5.43
N ILE A 105 -12.92 2.64 -4.39
CA ILE A 105 -13.42 3.19 -3.12
C ILE A 105 -12.25 3.37 -2.15
N THR A 106 -11.43 2.33 -2.00
CA THR A 106 -10.24 2.34 -1.14
C THR A 106 -9.28 1.22 -1.53
N LEU A 107 -8.00 1.35 -1.17
CA LEU A 107 -7.15 0.19 -0.96
C LEU A 107 -7.66 -0.61 0.25
N LEU A 108 -7.70 -1.94 0.14
CA LEU A 108 -8.04 -2.87 1.22
C LEU A 108 -6.79 -3.49 1.86
N ALA A 109 -5.76 -3.73 1.05
CA ALA A 109 -4.51 -4.35 1.48
C ALA A 109 -3.39 -4.08 0.48
N VAL A 110 -2.16 -4.12 0.98
CA VAL A 110 -0.96 -4.29 0.16
C VAL A 110 -0.32 -5.61 0.55
N GLU A 111 0.08 -6.39 -0.44
CA GLU A 111 0.82 -7.62 -0.22
C GLU A 111 2.14 -7.55 -0.95
N GLU A 112 3.20 -8.07 -0.35
CA GLU A 112 4.47 -8.27 -1.03
C GLU A 112 4.83 -9.75 -1.11
N ARG A 113 5.60 -10.11 -2.14
CA ARG A 113 6.28 -11.41 -2.23
C ARG A 113 7.73 -11.13 -2.56
N GLY A 114 8.39 -10.49 -1.60
CA GLY A 114 9.65 -9.77 -1.81
C GLY A 114 9.44 -8.42 -2.49
N ALA A 115 10.37 -7.50 -2.28
CA ALA A 115 10.29 -6.10 -2.70
C ALA A 115 10.17 -5.90 -4.23
N ALA A 116 10.46 -6.92 -5.05
CA ALA A 116 10.27 -6.86 -6.49
C ALA A 116 8.85 -7.19 -6.95
N TRP A 117 7.97 -7.68 -6.07
CA TRP A 117 6.60 -8.04 -6.40
C TRP A 117 5.65 -7.51 -5.32
N VAL A 118 4.79 -6.57 -5.70
CA VAL A 118 3.83 -5.93 -4.79
C VAL A 118 2.44 -5.99 -5.41
N ARG A 119 1.43 -6.38 -4.63
CA ARG A 119 0.03 -6.47 -5.03
C ARG A 119 -0.80 -5.48 -4.24
N PHE A 120 -1.50 -4.61 -4.95
CA PHE A 120 -2.40 -3.59 -4.42
C PHE A 120 -3.84 -4.05 -4.61
N VAL A 121 -4.56 -4.27 -3.52
CA VAL A 121 -5.93 -4.78 -3.54
C VAL A 121 -6.88 -3.64 -3.27
N PHE A 122 -7.81 -3.40 -4.20
CA PHE A 122 -8.79 -2.33 -4.12
C PHE A 122 -10.19 -2.89 -3.88
N LEU A 123 -10.96 -2.21 -3.03
CA LEU A 123 -12.41 -2.23 -3.11
C LEU A 123 -12.82 -1.23 -4.18
N ALA A 124 -13.64 -1.64 -5.14
CA ALA A 124 -14.12 -0.77 -6.20
C ALA A 124 -15.63 -0.89 -6.39
N GLN A 125 -16.24 0.16 -6.91
CA GLN A 125 -17.65 0.18 -7.30
C GLN A 125 -17.77 0.11 -8.82
N HIS A 126 -18.75 -0.63 -9.29
CA HIS A 126 -19.15 -0.63 -10.70
C HIS A 126 -19.87 0.68 -11.04
N THR A 127 -19.46 1.35 -12.11
CA THR A 127 -19.99 2.65 -12.54
C THR A 127 -20.60 2.65 -13.94
N GLY A 128 -20.50 1.54 -14.68
CA GLY A 128 -21.08 1.41 -16.02
C GLY A 128 -20.43 0.32 -16.86
N GLY A 129 -20.64 0.39 -18.17
CA GLY A 129 -20.22 -0.65 -19.12
C GLY A 129 -21.23 -1.79 -19.21
N SER A 130 -20.79 -2.93 -19.71
CA SER A 130 -21.64 -4.11 -19.88
C SER A 130 -20.83 -5.37 -19.60
N LEU A 131 -21.43 -6.27 -18.82
CA LEU A 131 -20.77 -7.48 -18.36
C LEU A 131 -20.38 -8.35 -19.57
N LYS A 132 -19.09 -8.71 -19.63
CA LYS A 132 -18.50 -9.46 -20.73
C LYS A 132 -19.08 -10.87 -20.78
N SER A 133 -19.63 -11.23 -21.93
CA SER A 133 -20.21 -12.55 -22.18
C SER A 133 -19.24 -13.45 -22.95
N PRO A 134 -19.48 -14.77 -23.01
CA PRO A 134 -18.69 -15.68 -23.86
C PRO A 134 -18.64 -15.29 -25.35
N ALA A 135 -19.65 -14.55 -25.85
CA ALA A 135 -19.67 -14.08 -27.24
C ALA A 135 -18.62 -12.97 -27.52
N SER A 136 -18.15 -12.32 -26.46
CA SER A 136 -17.10 -11.30 -26.47
C SER A 136 -15.78 -11.82 -25.90
N ALA A 137 -15.59 -13.14 -25.86
CA ALA A 137 -14.36 -13.75 -25.37
C ALA A 137 -13.15 -13.31 -26.21
N ASP A 138 -12.04 -13.06 -25.53
CA ASP A 138 -10.77 -12.70 -26.16
C ASP A 138 -9.59 -13.23 -25.33
N LYS A 139 -8.39 -12.71 -25.58
CA LYS A 139 -7.16 -13.12 -24.88
C LYS A 139 -7.12 -12.70 -23.40
N GLU A 140 -7.90 -11.69 -23.01
CA GLU A 140 -7.94 -11.17 -21.64
C GLU A 140 -8.81 -12.08 -20.77
N SER A 141 -9.98 -12.46 -21.27
CA SER A 141 -10.91 -13.33 -20.55
C SER A 141 -11.99 -13.93 -21.44
N ILE A 142 -12.57 -15.03 -20.99
CA ILE A 142 -13.70 -15.70 -21.66
C ILE A 142 -15.00 -14.95 -21.39
N GLN A 143 -15.23 -14.59 -20.12
CA GLN A 143 -16.45 -13.92 -19.65
C GLN A 143 -16.24 -13.36 -18.24
N ALA A 144 -17.24 -12.63 -17.73
CA ALA A 144 -17.32 -12.23 -16.34
C ALA A 144 -18.73 -12.52 -15.76
N SER A 145 -18.80 -12.70 -14.44
CA SER A 145 -20.03 -13.03 -13.73
C SER A 145 -20.00 -12.53 -12.29
N TRP A 146 -21.19 -12.28 -11.74
CA TRP A 146 -21.36 -12.02 -10.31
C TRP A 146 -21.52 -13.37 -9.59
N TRP A 147 -20.66 -13.62 -8.61
CA TRP A 147 -20.61 -14.88 -7.87
C TRP A 147 -21.12 -14.70 -6.45
N ASP A 148 -22.14 -15.48 -6.09
CA ASP A 148 -22.78 -15.54 -4.77
C ASP A 148 -21.86 -16.05 -3.63
N ARG A 149 -20.64 -16.48 -3.96
CA ARG A 149 -19.65 -17.08 -3.04
C ARG A 149 -20.06 -18.47 -2.49
N VAL A 150 -21.17 -19.04 -2.97
CA VAL A 150 -21.74 -20.32 -2.52
C VAL A 150 -21.75 -21.34 -3.65
N SER A 151 -22.18 -20.92 -4.83
CA SER A 151 -22.23 -21.76 -6.03
C SER A 151 -20.83 -22.28 -6.39
N PRO A 152 -20.68 -23.56 -6.77
CA PRO A 152 -19.38 -24.10 -7.14
C PRO A 152 -18.76 -23.33 -8.31
N LEU A 153 -17.57 -22.78 -8.08
CA LEU A 153 -16.81 -22.04 -9.08
C LEU A 153 -15.35 -22.53 -9.07
N PRO A 154 -14.79 -23.02 -10.19
CA PRO A 154 -13.42 -23.52 -10.23
C PRO A 154 -12.45 -22.34 -10.16
N LEU A 155 -11.98 -22.00 -8.97
CA LEU A 155 -11.07 -20.86 -8.76
C LEU A 155 -9.67 -21.17 -9.28
N ARG A 156 -9.04 -20.18 -9.93
CA ARG A 156 -7.63 -20.25 -10.35
C ARG A 156 -6.70 -20.46 -9.17
N CYS A 157 -6.94 -19.71 -8.09
CA CYS A 157 -6.22 -19.79 -6.82
C CYS A 157 -7.14 -19.32 -5.69
N ARG A 158 -6.94 -19.84 -4.47
CA ARG A 158 -7.77 -19.55 -3.29
C ARG A 158 -7.30 -18.33 -2.48
N ASP A 159 -6.21 -17.68 -2.91
CA ASP A 159 -5.66 -16.49 -2.24
C ASP A 159 -6.56 -15.25 -2.37
N ILE A 160 -7.58 -15.29 -3.24
CA ILE A 160 -8.62 -14.25 -3.31
C ILE A 160 -9.67 -14.34 -2.20
N LEU A 161 -9.82 -15.50 -1.55
CA LEU A 161 -10.87 -15.67 -0.53
C LEU A 161 -10.68 -14.75 0.68
N PRO A 162 -9.45 -14.58 1.23
CA PRO A 162 -9.20 -13.56 2.25
C PRO A 162 -9.45 -12.13 1.75
N LEU A 163 -9.16 -11.82 0.49
CA LEU A 163 -9.38 -10.48 -0.09
C LEU A 163 -10.88 -10.15 -0.20
N ILE A 164 -11.67 -11.13 -0.65
CA ILE A 164 -13.13 -11.02 -0.69
C ILE A 164 -13.70 -10.83 0.72
N LYS A 165 -13.18 -11.59 1.69
CA LYS A 165 -13.57 -11.44 3.10
C LYS A 165 -13.27 -10.02 3.61
N LEU A 166 -12.06 -9.51 3.36
CA LEU A 166 -11.69 -8.14 3.72
C LEU A 166 -12.64 -7.10 3.11
N ALA A 167 -13.03 -7.26 1.84
CA ALA A 167 -13.97 -6.35 1.18
C ALA A 167 -15.37 -6.36 1.84
N LEU A 168 -15.88 -7.55 2.16
CA LEU A 168 -17.18 -7.70 2.83
C LEU A 168 -17.16 -7.12 4.26
N GLU A 169 -16.09 -7.39 5.01
CA GLU A 169 -15.89 -6.83 6.35
C GLU A 169 -15.79 -5.31 6.29
N TYR A 170 -15.01 -4.76 5.34
CA TYR A 170 -14.86 -3.32 5.17
C TYR A 170 -16.16 -2.63 4.75
N ARG A 171 -16.94 -3.23 3.83
CA ARG A 171 -18.27 -2.71 3.44
C ARG A 171 -19.22 -2.61 4.63
N ASN A 172 -19.20 -3.60 5.52
CA ASN A 172 -20.05 -3.64 6.71
C ASN A 172 -19.56 -2.67 7.80
N GLN A 173 -18.25 -2.64 8.02
CA GLN A 173 -17.60 -1.81 9.03
C GLN A 173 -16.19 -1.44 8.55
N PRO A 174 -15.99 -0.23 8.00
CA PRO A 174 -14.68 0.21 7.54
C PRO A 174 -13.63 0.12 8.65
N SER A 175 -12.56 -0.65 8.41
CA SER A 175 -11.48 -0.89 9.37
C SER A 175 -10.41 0.21 9.37
N HIS A 176 -10.42 1.05 8.34
CA HIS A 176 -9.58 2.25 8.18
C HIS A 176 -10.30 3.28 7.27
N PRO A 177 -9.90 4.57 7.29
CA PRO A 177 -10.43 5.57 6.37
C PRO A 177 -10.30 5.17 4.90
N TYR A 178 -11.15 5.75 4.04
CA TYR A 178 -10.97 5.63 2.60
C TYR A 178 -9.59 6.16 2.20
N MET A 179 -8.77 5.30 1.62
CA MET A 179 -7.40 5.61 1.26
C MET A 179 -7.14 5.15 -0.16
N LEU A 180 -6.80 6.10 -1.04
CA LEU A 180 -6.33 5.82 -2.39
C LEU A 180 -4.88 6.26 -2.55
N PRO A 181 -4.11 5.66 -3.49
CA PRO A 181 -2.78 6.13 -3.81
C PRO A 181 -2.80 7.60 -4.22
N LEU A 182 -1.93 8.41 -3.60
CA LEU A 182 -1.73 9.80 -3.99
C LEU A 182 -0.69 9.91 -5.10
N LEU A 183 -0.97 10.78 -6.08
CA LEU A 183 -0.06 11.03 -7.19
C LEU A 183 1.18 11.75 -6.70
N TYR A 184 2.29 11.03 -6.65
CA TYR A 184 3.59 11.58 -6.30
C TYR A 184 4.68 10.76 -7.00
N PRO A 185 5.57 11.40 -7.78
CA PRO A 185 6.58 10.67 -8.55
C PRO A 185 7.70 10.18 -7.64
N SER A 186 8.15 8.95 -7.89
CA SER A 186 9.32 8.37 -7.23
C SER A 186 10.06 7.46 -8.19
N PRO A 187 11.39 7.52 -8.27
CA PRO A 187 12.17 6.53 -9.02
C PRO A 187 12.40 5.22 -8.23
N PHE A 188 12.05 5.16 -6.93
CA PHE A 188 12.41 4.06 -6.05
C PHE A 188 11.21 3.49 -5.29
N LEU A 189 11.35 2.24 -4.83
CA LEU A 189 10.50 1.69 -3.77
C LEU A 189 11.01 2.23 -2.43
N ILE A 190 10.19 3.06 -1.78
CA ILE A 190 10.56 3.79 -0.57
C ILE A 190 9.68 3.34 0.58
N LEU A 191 10.31 3.11 1.73
CA LEU A 191 9.63 2.94 3.00
C LEU A 191 9.82 4.22 3.82
N ARG A 192 8.76 5.03 3.96
CA ARG A 192 8.72 6.13 4.93
C ARG A 192 8.19 5.56 6.24
N MET A 193 8.90 5.76 7.35
CA MET A 193 8.63 5.06 8.61
C MET A 193 8.14 6.03 9.68
N LEU A 194 6.85 5.95 10.03
CA LEU A 194 6.31 6.56 11.24
C LEU A 194 6.46 5.59 12.40
N LEU A 195 7.58 5.65 13.12
CA LEU A 195 7.81 4.79 14.28
C LEU A 195 7.49 5.53 15.55
N VAL A 196 6.58 4.95 16.34
CA VAL A 196 6.02 5.56 17.55
C VAL A 196 6.33 4.68 18.75
N CYS A 197 6.89 5.25 19.80
CA CYS A 197 7.09 4.56 21.07
C CYS A 197 6.25 5.21 22.16
N LEU A 198 5.32 4.44 22.72
CA LEU A 198 4.58 4.80 23.92
C LEU A 198 5.36 4.29 25.13
N THR A 199 5.83 5.22 25.96
CA THR A 199 6.57 4.89 27.18
C THR A 199 5.67 4.92 28.39
N THR A 200 6.04 4.25 29.48
CA THR A 200 5.41 4.44 30.80
C THR A 200 6.25 5.47 31.58
N PRO A 201 5.70 6.65 31.96
CA PRO A 201 4.33 6.88 32.42
C PRO A 201 3.29 7.44 31.42
N GLY A 202 3.58 7.46 30.11
CA GLY A 202 2.59 7.84 29.08
C GLY A 202 3.12 8.76 27.99
N GLU A 203 4.43 8.91 27.84
CA GLU A 203 5.00 9.82 26.83
C GLU A 203 5.02 9.15 25.45
N LEU A 204 4.65 9.92 24.42
CA LEU A 204 4.71 9.51 23.03
C LEU A 204 5.98 10.05 22.38
N TRP A 205 6.80 9.15 21.86
CA TRP A 205 8.03 9.48 21.15
C TRP A 205 7.90 9.09 19.68
N VAL A 206 8.40 9.94 18.78
CA VAL A 206 8.45 9.67 17.34
C VAL A 206 9.90 9.57 16.90
N LEU A 207 10.21 8.59 16.05
CA LEU A 207 11.53 8.49 15.46
C LEU A 207 11.66 9.50 14.31
N GLN A 208 12.72 10.29 14.35
CA GLN A 208 12.98 11.36 13.40
C GLN A 208 14.36 11.19 12.75
N SER A 209 14.48 11.64 11.49
CA SER A 209 15.78 11.90 10.85
C SER A 209 16.36 13.25 11.28
N ALA A 210 17.66 13.25 11.59
CA ALA A 210 18.44 14.45 11.91
C ALA A 210 18.76 15.32 10.68
N SER A 211 18.04 15.15 9.56
CA SER A 211 18.11 16.07 8.42
C SER A 211 17.55 17.45 8.78
N SER A 212 17.91 18.45 7.97
CA SER A 212 17.28 19.77 7.97
C SER A 212 16.63 19.97 6.60
N PRO A 213 15.29 20.06 6.49
CA PRO A 213 14.31 20.05 7.58
C PRO A 213 14.17 18.70 8.30
N ALA A 214 13.64 18.77 9.53
CA ALA A 214 13.27 17.60 10.35
C ALA A 214 12.17 16.78 9.66
N ARG A 215 12.28 15.45 9.65
CA ARG A 215 11.34 14.60 8.91
C ARG A 215 11.31 13.15 9.40
N LEU A 216 10.39 12.37 8.89
CA LEU A 216 10.32 10.94 9.11
C LEU A 216 11.49 10.19 8.42
N PRO A 217 12.02 9.13 9.05
CA PRO A 217 13.02 8.27 8.43
C PRO A 217 12.51 7.66 7.12
N THR A 218 13.36 7.67 6.09
CA THR A 218 13.07 7.13 4.77
C THR A 218 14.15 6.16 4.32
N ALA A 219 13.71 5.05 3.73
CA ALA A 219 14.60 4.01 3.23
C ALA A 219 14.27 3.63 1.79
N VAL A 220 15.29 3.53 0.94
CA VAL A 220 15.18 2.91 -0.38
C VAL A 220 15.29 1.39 -0.21
N CYS A 221 14.24 0.67 -0.58
CA CYS A 221 14.19 -0.78 -0.49
C CYS A 221 14.99 -1.43 -1.61
N ALA A 222 15.81 -2.41 -1.26
CA ALA A 222 16.47 -3.27 -2.24
C ALA A 222 15.45 -4.25 -2.86
N THR A 223 15.38 -4.30 -4.18
CA THR A 223 14.48 -5.23 -4.90
C THR A 223 15.06 -6.64 -5.09
N HIS A 224 16.31 -6.87 -4.72
CA HIS A 224 16.95 -8.18 -4.85
C HIS A 224 16.86 -8.97 -3.53
N GLY A 225 16.09 -10.06 -3.54
CA GLY A 225 16.18 -11.13 -2.54
C GLY A 225 15.72 -10.79 -1.12
N GLY A 226 14.86 -9.78 -0.94
CA GLY A 226 14.42 -9.34 0.38
C GLY A 226 12.99 -8.79 0.42
N SER A 227 12.47 -8.65 1.63
CA SER A 227 11.17 -8.02 1.93
C SER A 227 11.32 -6.50 2.01
N LEU A 228 10.28 -5.75 1.65
CA LEU A 228 10.19 -4.31 1.76
C LEU A 228 10.26 -3.83 3.22
N LEU A 229 10.03 -4.73 4.19
CA LEU A 229 10.18 -4.46 5.62
C LEU A 229 11.62 -4.64 6.12
N ASN A 230 12.56 -5.05 5.27
CA ASN A 230 13.95 -5.22 5.67
C ASN A 230 14.60 -3.94 6.22
N PRO A 231 14.35 -2.72 5.68
CA PRO A 231 14.82 -1.49 6.32
C PRO A 231 14.28 -1.32 7.74
N LEU A 232 13.00 -1.57 7.97
CA LEU A 232 12.41 -1.52 9.32
C LEU A 232 13.07 -2.54 10.27
N ARG A 233 13.32 -3.76 9.80
CA ARG A 233 13.97 -4.84 10.56
C ARG A 233 15.46 -4.57 10.83
N SER A 234 16.14 -3.84 9.95
CA SER A 234 17.56 -3.54 10.12
C SER A 234 17.81 -2.28 10.96
N LEU A 235 16.83 -1.38 11.03
CA LEU A 235 16.88 -0.12 11.77
C LEU A 235 16.95 -0.31 13.29
N LEU A 236 16.14 -1.24 13.80
CA LEU A 236 15.94 -1.49 15.22
C LEU A 236 16.36 -2.92 15.57
N GLN A 237 16.79 -3.13 16.81
CA GLN A 237 17.13 -4.46 17.30
C GLN A 237 15.91 -5.39 17.32
N ASP A 238 14.78 -4.85 17.77
CA ASP A 238 13.50 -5.53 17.83
C ASP A 238 12.48 -4.70 17.02
N PRO A 239 12.03 -5.16 15.84
CA PRO A 239 11.02 -4.46 15.05
C PRO A 239 9.64 -4.48 15.75
N PRO A 240 8.72 -3.57 15.37
CA PRO A 240 7.43 -3.48 16.05
C PRO A 240 6.59 -4.72 15.75
N LYS A 241 5.85 -5.20 16.76
CA LYS A 241 4.98 -6.37 16.62
C LYS A 241 3.73 -6.08 15.78
N SER A 242 3.32 -4.82 15.75
CA SER A 242 2.18 -4.34 14.96
C SER A 242 2.64 -3.19 14.08
N TYR A 243 2.33 -3.30 12.80
CA TYR A 243 2.59 -2.28 11.79
C TYR A 243 1.55 -2.38 10.69
N GLY A 244 1.43 -1.31 9.91
CA GLY A 244 0.57 -1.25 8.74
C GLY A 244 0.83 0.03 7.95
N ILE A 245 0.08 0.19 6.87
CA ILE A 245 0.25 1.31 5.94
C ILE A 245 -0.67 2.45 6.36
N LEU A 246 -0.07 3.64 6.47
CA LEU A 246 -0.77 4.91 6.68
C LEU A 246 -1.04 5.64 5.36
N GLY A 247 -0.25 5.38 4.32
CA GLY A 247 -0.43 6.03 3.02
C GLY A 247 0.41 5.39 1.91
N VAL A 248 -0.07 5.54 0.68
CA VAL A 248 0.60 5.08 -0.55
C VAL A 248 0.74 6.27 -1.50
N GLN A 249 1.96 6.49 -1.99
CA GLN A 249 2.29 7.53 -2.96
C GLN A 249 2.87 6.88 -4.22
N HIS A 250 2.22 7.06 -5.36
CA HIS A 250 2.65 6.53 -6.66
C HIS A 250 2.04 7.34 -7.81
N GLN A 251 2.83 7.56 -8.87
CA GLN A 251 2.36 8.27 -10.07
C GLN A 251 2.48 7.43 -11.34
N GLY A 252 3.54 6.64 -11.49
CA GLY A 252 3.87 6.04 -12.79
C GLY A 252 4.35 7.08 -13.81
N GLY A 253 4.94 6.61 -14.90
CA GLY A 253 5.49 7.47 -15.97
C GLY A 253 7.01 7.53 -15.99
N ASP A 254 7.56 8.42 -16.81
CA ASP A 254 8.99 8.46 -17.11
C ASP A 254 9.84 8.68 -15.85
N GLY A 255 10.49 7.61 -15.39
CA GLY A 255 11.31 7.61 -14.18
C GLY A 255 10.54 7.64 -12.86
N ALA A 256 9.21 7.43 -12.89
CA ALA A 256 8.31 7.53 -11.74
C ALA A 256 7.62 6.18 -11.38
N ASP A 257 8.22 5.05 -11.77
CA ASP A 257 7.73 3.69 -11.52
C ASP A 257 7.89 3.23 -10.06
N GLY A 258 8.45 4.06 -9.19
CA GLY A 258 8.56 3.82 -7.76
C GLY A 258 7.24 3.97 -7.02
N VAL A 259 7.23 3.49 -5.77
CA VAL A 259 6.13 3.68 -4.83
C VAL A 259 6.71 4.01 -3.46
N CYS A 260 6.12 4.98 -2.77
CA CYS A 260 6.41 5.24 -1.38
C CYS A 260 5.27 4.68 -0.51
N LEU A 261 5.64 3.75 0.39
CA LEU A 261 4.75 3.23 1.42
C LEU A 261 5.10 3.93 2.72
N THR A 262 4.15 4.70 3.25
CA THR A 262 4.25 5.23 4.62
C THR A 262 3.77 4.15 5.57
N VAL A 263 4.71 3.53 6.27
CA VAL A 263 4.43 2.46 7.25
C VAL A 263 4.53 3.03 8.65
N MET A 264 3.48 2.79 9.42
CA MET A 264 3.45 3.12 10.84
C MET A 264 3.69 1.86 11.66
N GLY A 265 4.56 1.96 12.67
CA GLY A 265 4.88 0.88 13.60
C GLY A 265 4.90 1.39 15.03
N VAL A 266 4.31 0.62 15.96
CA VAL A 266 4.12 1.04 17.36
C VAL A 266 4.91 0.14 18.32
N PHE A 267 5.59 0.77 19.26
CA PHE A 267 6.35 0.16 20.35
C PHE A 267 5.76 0.57 21.70
N ASN A 268 5.77 -0.37 22.64
CA ASN A 268 5.43 -0.11 24.03
C ASN A 268 6.62 -0.50 24.92
N GLY A 269 7.01 0.36 25.87
CA GLY A 269 8.16 0.08 26.73
C GLY A 269 8.39 1.11 27.84
N LEU A 270 9.50 0.97 28.55
CA LEU A 270 9.93 1.95 29.56
C LEU A 270 10.71 3.13 28.95
N LYS A 271 11.29 2.93 27.76
CA LYS A 271 12.06 3.93 27.02
C LYS A 271 12.07 3.59 25.53
N PRO A 272 12.35 4.57 24.64
CA PRO A 272 12.46 4.30 23.22
C PRO A 272 13.53 3.25 22.86
N PRO A 273 13.27 2.35 21.89
CA PRO A 273 14.23 1.36 21.43
C PRO A 273 15.52 1.98 20.91
N ARG A 274 16.64 1.27 21.06
CA ARG A 274 17.92 1.73 20.50
C ARG A 274 17.89 1.64 18.96
N VAL A 275 18.28 2.74 18.32
CA VAL A 275 18.39 2.85 16.86
C VAL A 275 19.83 2.56 16.44
N ARG A 276 20.00 1.83 15.34
CA ARG A 276 21.33 1.46 14.81
C ARG A 276 21.93 2.52 13.88
N VAL A 277 21.11 3.43 13.38
CA VAL A 277 21.50 4.49 12.44
C VAL A 277 21.73 5.78 13.23
N HIS A 278 22.94 6.34 13.12
CA HIS A 278 23.36 7.51 13.91
C HIS A 278 22.65 8.82 13.55
N SER A 279 22.15 8.93 12.33
CA SER A 279 21.38 10.11 11.87
C SER A 279 19.94 10.09 12.35
N LEU A 280 19.50 9.11 13.13
CA LEU A 280 18.14 9.01 13.61
C LEU A 280 18.09 9.14 15.13
N SER A 281 17.09 9.87 15.63
CA SER A 281 16.87 10.07 17.06
C SER A 281 15.39 10.06 17.39
N TRP A 282 15.07 9.60 18.60
CA TRP A 282 13.72 9.71 19.15
C TRP A 282 13.52 11.13 19.67
N VAL A 283 12.40 11.74 19.28
CA VAL A 283 11.97 13.04 19.79
C VAL A 283 10.67 12.88 20.56
N LEU A 284 10.56 13.59 21.68
CA LEU A 284 9.34 13.64 22.46
C LEU A 284 8.31 14.43 21.66
N MET A 285 7.14 13.84 21.41
CA MET A 285 6.03 14.58 20.82
C MET A 285 5.38 15.40 21.91
N GLU A 286 5.36 16.73 21.77
CA GLU A 286 4.68 17.63 22.71
C GLU A 286 3.28 18.03 22.22
N ASN A 287 3.07 18.03 20.90
CA ASN A 287 1.80 18.40 20.28
C ASN A 287 0.68 17.38 20.58
N GLU A 288 -0.27 17.79 21.41
CA GLU A 288 -1.39 16.95 21.85
C GLU A 288 -2.37 16.56 20.73
N GLU A 289 -2.56 17.41 19.71
CA GLU A 289 -3.43 17.08 18.57
C GLU A 289 -2.82 15.97 17.72
N LEU A 290 -1.51 16.03 17.49
CA LEU A 290 -0.76 14.99 16.80
C LEU A 290 -0.73 13.69 17.60
N LYS A 291 -0.51 13.73 18.92
CA LYS A 291 -0.61 12.53 19.77
C LYS A 291 -1.95 11.82 19.61
N ASN A 292 -3.04 12.58 19.74
CA ASN A 292 -4.39 12.06 19.57
C ASN A 292 -4.63 11.47 18.17
N SER A 293 -4.07 12.10 17.13
CA SER A 293 -4.19 11.62 15.74
C SER A 293 -3.42 10.33 15.53
N ILE A 294 -2.20 10.23 16.09
CA ILE A 294 -1.36 9.03 16.06
C ILE A 294 -2.05 7.85 16.78
N GLU A 295 -2.59 8.08 17.98
CA GLU A 295 -3.25 7.03 18.77
C GLU A 295 -4.53 6.49 18.12
N LYS A 296 -5.23 7.34 17.37
CA LYS A 296 -6.46 6.98 16.64
C LYS A 296 -6.19 6.47 15.22
N ALA A 297 -4.95 6.52 14.75
CA ALA A 297 -4.60 6.10 13.41
C ALA A 297 -4.95 4.61 13.23
N THR A 298 -5.74 4.33 12.20
CA THR A 298 -6.05 2.97 11.77
C THR A 298 -5.23 2.68 10.52
N LEU A 299 -4.73 1.45 10.42
CA LEU A 299 -3.71 1.10 9.44
C LEU A 299 -4.25 0.11 8.42
N LEU A 300 -3.94 0.37 7.16
CA LEU A 300 -4.19 -0.58 6.09
C LEU A 300 -3.26 -1.80 6.25
N PRO A 301 -3.77 -3.04 6.17
CA PRO A 301 -2.95 -4.24 6.29
C PRO A 301 -1.85 -4.33 5.23
N LEU A 302 -0.65 -4.67 5.68
CA LEU A 302 0.50 -5.02 4.84
C LEU A 302 0.87 -6.49 5.09
N TYR A 303 0.70 -7.34 4.09
CA TYR A 303 1.05 -8.77 4.16
C TYR A 303 2.39 -9.03 3.44
N SER A 304 3.21 -9.92 4.00
CA SER A 304 4.56 -10.27 3.55
C SER A 304 4.72 -11.78 3.47
#